data_AF-A0A645JPC4-F1
#
_entry.id   AF-A0A645JPC4-F1
#
_cell.length_a   1.000
_cell.length_b   1.000
_cell.length_c   1.000
_cell.angle_alpha   90.00
_cell.angle_beta   90.00
_cell.angle_gamma   90.00
#
_symmetry.space_group_name_H-M   'P 1'
#
loop_
_entity.id
_entity.type
_entity.pdbx_description
1 polymer ?
#
loop_
_entity_poly.entity_id
_entity_poly.type
_entity_poly.pdbx_seq_one_letter_code
_entity_poly.pdbx_strand_id
1 'polypeptide(L)'
;MLCGMGALASNVMVGIARAVDAGNITEAVRLQNVFIRIFHGVYGIDLSAVWVGQKYALTKLGLIATPYTAAQEMSARTPEAKKRIEVCVEQYRRELD
;
A
#
# COMPACT_ATOMS: atom_id res chain seq x y z
N MET A 1 14.31 -6.50 -2.51
CA MET A 1 13.27 -7.03 -3.43
C MET A 1 12.02 -6.20 -3.20
N LEU A 2 11.49 -5.52 -4.22
CA LEU A 2 10.35 -4.61 -4.08
C LEU A 2 9.03 -5.39 -4.27
N CYS A 3 8.01 -5.12 -3.45
CA CYS A 3 6.69 -5.70 -3.68
C CYS A 3 5.85 -4.85 -4.63
N GLY A 4 5.08 -5.51 -5.50
CA GLY A 4 4.10 -4.85 -6.34
C GLY A 4 2.97 -4.26 -5.49
N MET A 5 2.58 -3.03 -5.78
CA MET A 5 1.47 -2.36 -5.09
C MET A 5 0.08 -2.79 -5.58
N GLY A 6 -0.01 -3.53 -6.69
CA GLY A 6 -1.29 -3.89 -7.31
C GLY A 6 -2.24 -4.63 -6.37
N ALA A 7 -1.75 -5.50 -5.50
CA ALA A 7 -2.61 -6.21 -4.54
C ALA A 7 -3.22 -5.29 -3.47
N LEU A 8 -2.60 -4.13 -3.22
CA LEU A 8 -3.03 -3.20 -2.17
C LEU A 8 -3.75 -1.96 -2.72
N ALA A 9 -3.29 -1.42 -3.84
CA ALA A 9 -3.76 -0.14 -4.39
C ALA A 9 -4.13 -0.26 -5.88
N SER A 10 -4.75 -1.39 -6.26
CA SER A 10 -5.22 -1.64 -7.64
C SER A 10 -6.14 -0.53 -8.15
N ASN A 11 -7.07 -0.06 -7.32
CA ASN A 11 -8.02 0.98 -7.69
C ASN A 11 -7.31 2.29 -8.05
N VAL A 12 -6.27 2.67 -7.28
CA VAL A 12 -5.44 3.84 -7.59
C VAL A 12 -4.69 3.64 -8.91
N MET A 13 -4.08 2.45 -9.13
CA MET A 13 -3.37 2.16 -10.37
C MET A 13 -4.28 2.21 -11.60
N VAL A 14 -5.47 1.63 -11.52
CA VAL A 14 -6.47 1.67 -12.59
C VAL A 14 -6.96 3.10 -12.81
N GLY A 15 -7.15 3.88 -11.74
CA GLY A 15 -7.51 5.29 -11.81
C GLY A 15 -6.46 6.12 -12.56
N ILE A 16 -5.18 5.90 -12.28
CA ILE A 16 -4.07 6.56 -12.99
C ILE A 16 -4.12 6.22 -14.48
N ALA A 17 -4.23 4.94 -14.83
CA ALA A 17 -4.29 4.51 -16.24
C ALA A 17 -5.47 5.16 -16.98
N ARG A 18 -6.67 5.12 -16.39
CA ARG A 18 -7.88 5.74 -16.97
C ARG A 18 -7.74 7.25 -17.15
N ALA A 19 -7.13 7.95 -16.20
CA ALA A 19 -6.90 9.39 -16.30
C ALA A 19 -5.92 9.73 -17.43
N VAL A 20 -4.88 8.92 -17.62
CA VAL A 20 -3.94 9.05 -18.74
C VAL A 20 -4.64 8.82 -20.08
N ASP A 21 -5.40 7.73 -20.21
CA ASP A 21 -6.13 7.39 -21.44
C ASP A 21 -7.14 8.47 -21.83
N ALA A 22 -7.76 9.14 -20.85
CA ALA A 22 -8.69 10.25 -21.06
C ALA A 22 -7.99 11.61 -21.31
N GLY A 23 -6.66 11.67 -21.30
CA GLY A 23 -5.89 12.93 -21.41
C GLY A 23 -6.01 13.84 -20.18
N ASN A 24 -6.58 13.37 -19.07
CA ASN A 24 -6.71 14.12 -17.82
C ASN A 24 -5.44 13.99 -16.97
N ILE A 25 -4.38 14.67 -17.41
CA ILE A 25 -3.06 14.59 -16.78
C ILE A 25 -3.07 15.09 -15.34
N THR A 26 -3.85 16.13 -15.02
CA THR A 26 -3.96 16.67 -13.66
C THR A 26 -4.43 15.59 -12.68
N GLU A 27 -5.44 14.81 -13.05
CA GLU A 27 -5.95 13.73 -12.20
C GLU A 27 -4.96 12.56 -12.12
N ALA A 28 -4.30 12.21 -13.21
CA ALA A 28 -3.25 11.19 -13.20
C ALA A 28 -2.13 11.55 -12.22
N VAL A 29 -1.67 12.82 -12.21
CA VAL A 29 -0.66 13.31 -11.27
C VAL A 29 -1.19 13.30 -9.84
N ARG A 30 -2.44 13.69 -9.60
CA ARG A 30 -3.04 13.66 -8.25
C ARG A 30 -3.05 12.23 -7.70
N LEU A 31 -3.53 11.26 -8.49
CA LEU A 31 -3.60 9.85 -8.10
C LEU A 31 -2.21 9.23 -7.93
N GLN A 32 -1.25 9.57 -8.79
CA GLN A 32 0.14 9.13 -8.64
C GLN A 32 0.76 9.61 -7.31
N ASN A 33 0.46 10.84 -6.90
CA ASN A 33 0.92 11.36 -5.60
C ASN A 33 0.26 10.64 -4.42
N VAL A 34 -1.03 10.27 -4.53
CA VAL A 34 -1.70 9.40 -3.54
C VAL A 34 -1.01 8.05 -3.46
N PHE A 35 -0.74 7.42 -4.62
CA PHE A 35 -0.06 6.13 -4.70
C PHE A 35 1.31 6.14 -4.02
N ILE A 36 2.10 7.19 -4.24
CA ILE A 36 3.41 7.40 -3.59
C ILE A 36 3.26 7.52 -2.07
N ARG A 37 2.25 8.26 -1.58
CA ARG A 37 2.02 8.41 -0.13
C ARG A 37 1.62 7.09 0.52
N ILE A 38 0.77 6.29 -0.13
CA ILE A 38 0.44 4.94 0.34
C ILE A 38 1.69 4.07 0.37
N PHE A 39 2.50 4.10 -0.69
CA PHE A 39 3.76 3.36 -0.77
C PHE A 39 4.69 3.71 0.40
N HIS A 40 4.90 5.00 0.68
CA HIS A 40 5.73 5.46 1.80
C HIS A 40 5.16 5.05 3.16
N GLY A 41 3.85 5.16 3.36
CA GLY A 41 3.22 4.79 4.64
C GLY A 41 3.37 3.31 4.93
N VAL A 42 3.14 2.47 3.93
CA VAL A 42 3.15 1.01 4.10
C VAL A 42 4.56 0.47 4.20
N TYR A 43 5.43 0.83 3.27
CA TYR A 43 6.78 0.30 3.21
C TYR A 43 7.75 1.02 4.13
N GLY A 44 7.60 2.34 4.30
CA GLY A 44 8.58 3.15 5.02
C GLY A 44 9.88 3.31 4.24
N ILE A 45 10.91 3.81 4.92
CA ILE A 45 12.23 4.08 4.33
C ILE A 45 13.03 2.79 4.14
N ASP A 46 12.87 1.83 5.04
CA ASP A 46 13.55 0.54 4.97
C ASP A 46 12.73 -0.48 4.18
N LEU A 47 13.29 -0.97 3.08
CA LEU A 47 12.66 -1.94 2.20
C LEU A 47 12.93 -3.40 2.59
N SER A 48 13.60 -3.66 3.71
CA SER A 48 13.90 -5.01 4.20
C SER A 48 12.63 -5.81 4.55
N ALA A 49 11.57 -5.14 5.00
CA ALA A 49 10.32 -5.74 5.49
C ALA A 49 9.07 -5.31 4.68
N VAL A 50 9.22 -5.11 3.36
CA VAL A 50 8.12 -4.67 2.48
C VAL A 50 6.96 -5.64 2.42
N TRP A 51 7.23 -6.95 2.30
CA TRP A 51 6.18 -7.97 2.18
C TRP A 51 5.37 -8.11 3.46
N VAL A 52 6.03 -8.11 4.61
CA VAL A 52 5.34 -8.08 5.91
C VAL A 52 4.45 -6.84 6.01
N GLY A 53 4.93 -5.69 5.55
CA GLY A 53 4.17 -4.44 5.57
C GLY A 53 2.90 -4.47 4.74
N GLN A 54 3.01 -4.91 3.48
CA GLN A 54 1.85 -5.03 2.60
C GLN A 54 0.81 -6.00 3.16
N LYS A 55 1.23 -7.18 3.60
CA LYS A 55 0.31 -8.18 4.15
C LYS A 55 -0.35 -7.72 5.44
N TYR A 56 0.37 -6.98 6.28
CA TYR A 56 -0.22 -6.33 7.44
C TYR A 56 -1.30 -5.31 7.03
N ALA A 57 -1.03 -4.48 6.03
CA ALA A 57 -2.02 -3.54 5.49
C ALA A 57 -3.27 -4.26 4.95
N LEU A 58 -3.08 -5.33 4.17
CA LEU A 58 -4.17 -6.17 3.66
C LEU A 58 -5.00 -6.82 4.79
N THR A 59 -4.34 -7.24 5.88
CA THR A 59 -5.03 -7.77 7.07
C THR A 59 -5.87 -6.69 7.75
N LYS A 60 -5.37 -5.45 7.83
CA LYS A 60 -6.10 -4.31 8.42
C LYS A 60 -7.27 -3.83 7.56
N LEU A 61 -7.20 -4.05 6.25
CA LEU A 61 -8.32 -3.85 5.33
C LEU A 61 -9.33 -5.01 5.37
N GLY A 62 -9.04 -6.11 6.07
CA GLY A 62 -9.91 -7.29 6.11
C GLY A 62 -9.86 -8.14 4.83
N LEU A 63 -8.90 -7.89 3.94
CA LEU A 63 -8.77 -8.60 2.65
C LEU A 63 -8.10 -9.96 2.79
N ILE A 64 -7.31 -10.16 3.84
CA ILE A 64 -6.70 -11.45 4.18
C ILE A 64 -6.80 -11.71 5.68
N ALA A 65 -6.97 -12.97 6.07
CA ALA A 65 -7.13 -13.34 7.48
C ALA A 65 -5.81 -13.27 8.29
N THR A 66 -4.66 -13.46 7.63
CA THR A 66 -3.35 -13.48 8.29
C THR A 66 -2.27 -12.93 7.38
N PRO A 67 -1.29 -12.16 7.93
CA PRO A 67 -0.15 -11.72 7.15
C PRO A 67 0.93 -12.81 6.99
N TYR A 68 0.79 -13.97 7.64
CA TYR A 68 1.81 -15.01 7.67
C TYR A 68 2.06 -15.64 6.29
N THR A 69 3.33 -15.77 5.91
CA THR A 69 3.80 -16.58 4.77
C THR A 69 5.18 -17.13 5.10
N ALA A 70 5.52 -18.35 4.65
CA ALA A 70 6.83 -18.96 4.89
C ALA A 70 8.03 -18.15 4.35
N ALA A 71 7.80 -17.24 3.40
CA ALA A 71 8.84 -16.48 2.71
C ALA A 71 9.53 -15.39 3.54
N GLN A 72 8.97 -14.96 4.69
CA GLN A 72 9.57 -13.94 5.54
C GLN A 72 9.08 -14.07 6.98
N GLU A 73 9.94 -13.77 7.94
CA GLU A 73 9.60 -13.78 9.36
C GLU A 73 8.68 -12.58 9.72
N MET A 74 7.55 -12.86 10.38
CA MET A 74 6.48 -11.86 10.61
C MET A 74 6.74 -10.96 11.83
N SER A 75 7.60 -11.39 12.75
CA SER A 75 8.05 -10.58 13.88
C SER A 75 8.93 -9.38 13.47
N ALA A 76 9.30 -9.28 12.19
CA ALA A 76 10.17 -8.24 11.64
C ALA A 76 9.62 -6.80 11.66
N ARG A 77 8.45 -6.52 12.26
CA ARG A 77 7.94 -5.14 12.39
C ARG A 77 7.80 -4.67 13.83
N THR A 78 8.49 -3.57 14.09
CA THR A 78 8.38 -2.79 15.32
C THR A 78 6.97 -2.22 15.49
N PRO A 79 6.54 -1.91 16.73
CA PRO A 79 5.25 -1.27 16.99
C PRO A 79 5.03 0.03 16.19
N GLU A 80 6.09 0.82 15.97
CA GLU A 80 6.04 2.09 15.23
C GLU A 80 5.72 1.85 13.76
N ALA A 81 6.30 0.80 13.16
CA ALA A 81 6.03 0.44 11.78
C ALA A 81 4.59 -0.06 11.57
N LYS A 82 4.01 -0.75 12.56
CA LYS A 82 2.60 -1.16 12.54
C LYS A 82 1.67 0.05 12.64
N LYS A 83 1.93 0.94 13.60
CA LYS A 83 1.15 2.18 13.80
C LYS A 83 1.17 3.05 12.55
N ARG A 84 2.33 3.20 11.89
CA ARG A 84 2.42 3.94 10.62
C ARG A 84 1.54 3.35 9.52
N ILE A 85 1.55 2.02 9.37
CA ILE A 85 0.67 1.36 8.39
C ILE A 85 -0.79 1.61 8.72
N GLU A 86 -1.19 1.45 9.97
CA GLU A 86 -2.59 1.64 10.40
C GLU A 86 -3.08 3.05 10.10
N VAL A 87 -2.28 4.07 10.42
CA VAL A 87 -2.60 5.46 10.07
C VAL A 87 -2.72 5.65 8.56
N CYS A 88 -1.80 5.06 7.79
CA CYS A 88 -1.82 5.15 6.33
C CYS A 88 -3.04 4.48 5.71
N VAL A 89 -3.37 3.27 6.15
CA VAL A 89 -4.53 2.50 5.68
C VAL A 89 -5.82 3.23 6.00
N GLU A 90 -5.93 3.79 7.21
CA GLU A 90 -7.13 4.55 7.58
C GLU A 90 -7.26 5.85 6.80
N GLN A 91 -6.15 6.58 6.62
CA GLN A 91 -6.14 7.83 5.86
C GLN A 91 -6.58 7.64 4.40
N TYR A 92 -6.19 6.52 3.77
CA TYR A 92 -6.44 6.24 2.36
C TYR A 92 -7.47 5.12 2.15
N ARG A 93 -8.33 4.88 3.15
CA ARG A 93 -9.29 3.75 3.11
C ARG A 93 -10.15 3.77 1.85
N ARG A 94 -10.64 4.95 1.44
CA ARG A 94 -11.50 5.08 0.25
C ARG A 94 -10.79 4.77 -1.06
N GLU A 95 -9.49 5.01 -1.11
CA GLU A 95 -8.66 4.71 -2.28
C GLU A 95 -8.17 3.25 -2.30
N LEU A 96 -8.24 2.57 -1.15
CA LEU A 96 -7.80 1.20 -0.93
C LEU A 96 -8.95 0.17 -0.91
N ASP A 97 -10.19 0.61 -0.62
CA ASP A 97 -11.43 -0.14 -0.84
C ASP A 97 -11.75 -0.22 -2.34
#